data_AF-A0A0M9E4Z1-F1
#
_entry.id   AF-A0A0M9E4Z1-F1
#
_cell.length_a   1.000
_cell.length_b   1.000
_cell.length_c   1.000
_cell.angle_alpha   90.00
_cell.angle_beta   90.00
_cell.angle_gamma   90.00
#
_symmetry.space_group_name_H-M   'P 1'
#
loop_
_entity.id
_entity.type
_entity.pdbx_description
1 polymer ?
#
loop_
_entity_poly.entity_id
_entity_poly.type
_entity_poly.pdbx_seq_one_letter_code
_entity_poly.pdbx_strand_id
1 'polypeptide(L)'
;KIIQCRFKDTDNNPLVSDDFIEAAIDHFLSIRKLNLKKKPATAECIAWMSIMKTLGLDPKKPDDRMIPSYTVLAKNKDDLNMLVQGLNKK
;
A
#
# COMPACT_ATOMS: atom_id res chain seq x y z
N LYS A 1 3.88 -8.37 -12.74
CA LYS A 1 3.20 -8.16 -14.04
C LYS A 1 2.19 -6.99 -13.97
N ILE A 2 0.99 -7.10 -13.41
CA ILE A 2 -0.03 -6.01 -13.45
C ILE A 2 0.43 -4.70 -12.77
N ILE A 3 0.99 -4.75 -11.56
CA ILE A 3 1.43 -3.54 -10.82
C ILE A 3 2.56 -2.83 -11.58
N GLN A 4 3.59 -3.58 -11.99
CA GLN A 4 4.71 -3.04 -12.76
C GLN A 4 4.24 -2.38 -14.07
N CYS A 5 3.32 -2.99 -14.81
CA CYS A 5 2.76 -2.38 -16.03
C CYS A 5 1.97 -1.09 -15.78
N ARG A 6 1.42 -0.88 -14.58
CA ARG A 6 0.62 0.31 -14.25
C ARG A 6 1.47 1.50 -13.81
N PHE A 7 2.65 1.22 -13.24
CA PHE A 7 3.52 2.20 -12.59
C PHE A 7 4.85 2.43 -13.32
N LYS A 8 5.22 1.54 -14.25
CA LYS A 8 6.27 1.76 -15.23
C LYS A 8 5.59 2.24 -16.51
N ASP A 9 5.57 3.55 -16.73
CA ASP A 9 5.10 4.09 -18.01
C ASP A 9 6.07 3.67 -19.11
N THR A 10 5.53 3.22 -20.25
CA THR A 10 6.28 2.82 -21.44
C THR A 10 6.65 4.06 -22.26
N ASP A 11 7.39 5.00 -21.67
CA ASP A 11 8.21 5.97 -22.40
C ASP A 11 9.11 6.76 -21.42
N ASN A 12 10.33 6.26 -21.19
CA ASN A 12 11.49 6.95 -20.60
C ASN A 12 11.36 7.75 -19.27
N ASN A 13 10.21 7.74 -18.59
CA ASN A 13 10.03 8.41 -17.30
C ASN A 13 9.18 7.55 -16.34
N PRO A 14 9.80 6.70 -15.49
CA PRO A 14 9.06 5.88 -14.55
C PRO A 14 8.30 6.75 -13.55
N LEU A 15 6.98 6.53 -13.43
CA LEU A 15 6.10 7.28 -12.53
C LEU A 15 6.46 7.11 -11.06
N VAL A 16 7.14 6.01 -10.71
CA VAL A 16 7.71 5.65 -9.41
C VAL A 16 8.92 4.73 -9.64
N SER A 17 9.90 4.74 -8.73
CA SER A 17 11.08 3.87 -8.83
C SER A 17 10.74 2.39 -8.58
N ASP A 18 11.56 1.49 -9.12
CA ASP A 18 11.43 0.04 -8.87
C ASP A 18 11.50 -0.27 -7.37
N ASP A 19 12.43 0.37 -6.69
CA ASP A 19 12.57 0.42 -5.24
C ASP A 19 11.29 0.77 -4.48
N PHE A 20 10.51 1.74 -4.99
CA PHE A 20 9.24 2.12 -4.39
C PHE A 20 8.20 1.02 -4.60
N ILE A 21 8.15 0.43 -5.80
CA ILE A 21 7.22 -0.64 -6.13
C ILE A 21 7.48 -1.86 -5.25
N GLU A 22 8.74 -2.27 -5.10
CA GLU A 22 9.11 -3.40 -4.26
C GLU A 22 8.78 -3.15 -2.78
N ALA A 23 9.17 -2.00 -2.24
CA ALA A 23 8.84 -1.64 -0.86
C ALA A 23 7.34 -1.59 -0.61
N ALA A 24 6.55 -1.05 -1.55
CA ALA A 24 5.09 -1.03 -1.44
C ALA A 24 4.50 -2.44 -1.47
N ILE A 25 4.99 -3.31 -2.36
CA ILE A 25 4.52 -4.70 -2.44
C ILE A 25 4.85 -5.45 -1.15
N ASP A 26 6.06 -5.33 -0.62
CA ASP A 26 6.48 -5.98 0.63
C ASP A 26 5.63 -5.50 1.82
N HIS A 27 5.41 -4.20 1.91
CA HIS A 27 4.53 -3.62 2.93
C HIS A 27 3.10 -4.17 2.80
N PHE A 28 2.54 -4.18 1.59
CA PHE A 28 1.22 -4.72 1.31
C PHE A 28 1.10 -6.22 1.64
N LEU A 29 2.12 -7.01 1.33
CA LEU A 29 2.17 -8.43 1.69
C LEU A 29 2.24 -8.62 3.21
N SER A 30 2.93 -7.75 3.94
CA SER A 30 2.94 -7.77 5.40
C SER A 30 1.54 -7.50 5.99
N ILE A 31 0.79 -6.55 5.40
CA ILE A 31 -0.59 -6.28 5.76
C ILE A 31 -1.49 -7.49 5.49
N ARG A 32 -1.32 -8.17 4.35
CA ARG A 32 -2.09 -9.39 4.03
C ARG A 32 -1.83 -10.58 4.95
N LYS A 33 -0.71 -10.57 5.69
CA LYS A 33 -0.40 -11.56 6.73
C LYS A 33 -1.11 -11.26 8.06
N LEU A 34 -1.62 -10.05 8.26
CA LEU A 34 -2.48 -9.75 9.41
C LEU A 34 -3.78 -10.54 9.32
N ASN A 35 -4.38 -10.85 10.46
CA ASN A 35 -5.62 -11.61 10.56
C ASN A 35 -6.86 -10.75 10.21
N LEU A 36 -6.84 -10.13 9.02
CA LEU A 36 -7.94 -9.31 8.51
C LEU A 36 -9.11 -10.21 8.09
N LYS A 37 -10.34 -9.75 8.37
CA LYS A 37 -11.55 -10.49 8.04
C LYS A 37 -11.73 -10.61 6.53
N LYS A 38 -11.33 -9.57 5.79
CA LYS A 38 -11.22 -9.58 4.32
C LYS A 38 -9.83 -9.12 3.90
N LYS A 39 -9.09 -10.02 3.23
CA LYS A 39 -7.76 -9.69 2.70
C LYS A 39 -7.88 -8.73 1.52
N PRO A 40 -7.16 -7.60 1.50
CA PRO A 40 -7.19 -6.66 0.37
C PRO A 40 -6.63 -7.32 -0.88
N ALA A 41 -7.25 -7.10 -2.05
CA ALA A 41 -6.80 -7.68 -3.31
C ALA A 41 -5.79 -6.77 -4.04
N THR A 42 -5.30 -7.20 -5.19
CA THR A 42 -4.30 -6.44 -5.95
C THR A 42 -4.87 -5.13 -6.52
N ALA A 43 -6.19 -5.00 -6.68
CA ALA A 43 -6.83 -3.72 -7.02
C ALA A 43 -6.66 -2.67 -5.91
N GLU A 44 -6.86 -3.06 -4.66
CA GLU A 44 -6.63 -2.19 -3.49
C GLU A 44 -5.15 -1.82 -3.35
N CYS A 45 -4.23 -2.75 -3.64
CA CYS A 45 -2.80 -2.44 -3.68
C CYS A 45 -2.48 -1.34 -4.71
N ILE A 46 -3.04 -1.42 -5.91
CA ILE A 46 -2.83 -0.42 -6.97
C ILE A 46 -3.42 0.94 -6.58
N ALA A 47 -4.62 0.95 -6.00
CA ALA A 47 -5.26 2.16 -5.50
C ALA A 47 -4.43 2.79 -4.38
N TRP A 48 -3.92 1.98 -3.46
CA TRP A 48 -3.07 2.42 -2.35
C TRP A 48 -1.77 3.05 -2.83
N MET A 49 -1.07 2.41 -3.77
CA MET A 49 0.15 2.97 -4.36
C MET A 49 -0.09 4.30 -5.07
N SER A 50 -1.25 4.46 -5.72
CA SER A 50 -1.65 5.73 -6.33
C SER A 50 -1.87 6.84 -5.29
N ILE A 51 -2.53 6.52 -4.17
CA ILE A 51 -2.74 7.46 -3.07
C ILE A 51 -1.41 7.85 -2.42
N MET A 52 -0.53 6.89 -2.14
CA MET A 52 0.79 7.17 -1.57
C MET A 52 1.59 8.12 -2.46
N LYS A 53 1.57 7.89 -3.78
CA LYS A 53 2.23 8.79 -4.74
C LYS A 53 1.67 10.21 -4.65
N THR A 54 0.34 10.37 -4.67
CA THR A 54 -0.32 11.69 -4.60
C THR A 54 -0.01 12.41 -3.30
N LEU A 55 0.12 11.68 -2.19
CA LEU A 55 0.43 12.22 -0.87
C LEU A 55 1.93 12.37 -0.61
N GLY A 56 2.80 11.96 -1.54
CA GLY A 56 4.26 11.98 -1.35
C GLY A 56 4.75 11.05 -0.24
N LEU A 57 4.03 9.96 0.03
CA LEU A 57 4.37 8.99 1.07
C LEU A 57 5.38 7.96 0.56
N ASP A 58 6.38 7.63 1.38
CA ASP A 58 7.40 6.66 1.07
C ASP A 58 7.13 5.30 1.77
N PRO A 59 6.82 4.21 1.05
CA PRO A 59 6.58 2.90 1.63
C PRO A 59 7.79 2.32 2.37
N LYS A 60 9.00 2.82 2.11
CA LYS A 60 10.22 2.43 2.86
C LYS A 60 10.28 3.03 4.26
N LYS A 61 9.55 4.13 4.50
CA LYS A 61 9.54 4.87 5.77
C LYS A 61 8.09 5.03 6.24
N PRO A 62 7.44 3.94 6.68
CA PRO A 62 6.10 4.04 7.20
C PRO A 62 6.09 4.94 8.44
N ASP A 63 5.23 5.96 8.38
CA ASP A 63 4.98 6.91 9.46
C ASP A 63 3.48 7.14 9.63
N ASP A 64 3.09 7.94 10.62
CA ASP A 64 1.69 8.20 10.95
C ASP A 64 0.91 8.85 9.79
N ARG A 65 1.59 9.50 8.83
CA ARG A 65 0.96 10.08 7.64
C ARG A 65 0.48 9.01 6.66
N MET A 66 0.92 7.76 6.83
CA MET A 66 0.40 6.62 6.08
C MET A 66 -0.94 6.11 6.60
N ILE A 67 -1.32 6.41 7.84
CA ILE A 67 -2.56 5.91 8.45
C ILE A 67 -3.80 6.18 7.58
N PRO A 68 -4.00 7.41 7.04
CA PRO A 68 -5.11 7.70 6.14
C PRO A 68 -5.09 6.87 4.85
N SER A 69 -3.90 6.53 4.34
CA SER A 69 -3.77 5.74 3.09
C SER A 69 -4.26 4.30 3.26
N TYR A 70 -4.17 3.73 4.47
CA TYR A 70 -4.62 2.36 4.75
C TYR A 70 -6.14 2.18 4.69
N THR A 71 -6.91 3.26 4.69
CA THR A 71 -8.36 3.22 4.49
C THR A 71 -8.74 2.54 3.18
N VAL A 72 -7.91 2.64 2.14
CA VAL A 72 -8.17 1.98 0.84
C VAL A 72 -7.89 0.48 0.88
N LEU A 73 -7.07 0.02 1.84
CA LEU A 73 -6.78 -1.40 2.06
C LEU A 73 -7.83 -2.06 2.96
N ALA A 74 -8.44 -1.29 3.86
CA ALA A 74 -9.49 -1.77 4.73
C ALA A 74 -10.84 -1.81 4.00
N LYS A 75 -11.47 -3.00 3.96
CA LYS A 75 -12.81 -3.17 3.35
C LYS A 75 -13.93 -2.60 4.21
N ASN A 76 -13.70 -2.40 5.51
CA ASN A 76 -14.65 -1.84 6.47
C ASN A 76 -13.89 -1.23 7.66
N LYS A 77 -14.63 -0.56 8.57
CA LYS A 77 -14.07 0.14 9.73
C LYS A 77 -13.40 -0.79 10.74
N ASP A 78 -13.88 -2.03 10.92
CA ASP A 78 -13.26 -3.03 11.78
C ASP A 78 -11.90 -3.49 11.23
N ASP A 79 -11.81 -3.76 9.92
CA ASP A 79 -10.56 -4.11 9.25
C ASP A 79 -9.54 -2.96 9.36
N LEU A 80 -10.00 -1.69 9.30
CA LEU A 80 -9.15 -0.51 9.50
C LEU A 80 -8.60 -0.44 10.94
N ASN A 81 -9.45 -0.66 11.94
CA ASN A 81 -9.03 -0.67 13.35
C ASN A 81 -8.01 -1.78 13.60
N MET A 82 -8.23 -2.99 13.07
CA MET A 82 -7.27 -4.10 13.17
C MET A 82 -5.94 -3.78 12.49
N LEU A 83 -5.98 -3.12 11.33
CA LEU A 83 -4.80 -2.65 10.59
C LEU A 83 -3.97 -1.68 11.43
N VAL A 84 -4.60 -0.61 11.93
CA VAL A 84 -3.92 0.41 12.73
C VAL A 84 -3.35 -0.19 14.02
N GLN A 85 -4.10 -1.06 14.70
CA GLN A 85 -3.61 -1.77 15.89
C GLN A 85 -2.46 -2.73 15.58
N GLY A 86 -2.50 -3.42 14.44
CA GLY A 86 -1.44 -4.33 14.01
C GLY A 86 -0.14 -3.62 13.63
N LEU A 87 -0.24 -2.39 13.14
CA LEU A 87 0.90 -1.53 12.79
C LEU A 87 1.54 -0.90 14.03
N ASN A 88 0.76 -0.46 15.02
CA ASN A 88 1.27 0.12 16.27
C ASN A 88 1.95 -0.88 17.22
N LYS A 89 1.89 -2.19 16.93
CA LYS A 89 2.50 -3.25 17.75
C LYS A 89 3.90 -3.67 17.27
N LYS A 90 4.43 -3.05 16.22
CA LYS A 90 5.82 -3.24 15.75
C LYS A 90 6.69 -2.09 16.21
#